data_AF-B8KNB0-F1
#
_entry.id   AF-B8KNB0-F1
#
_cell.length_a   1.000
_cell.length_b   1.000
_cell.length_c   1.000
_cell.angle_alpha   90.00
_cell.angle_beta   90.00
_cell.angle_gamma   90.00
#
_symmetry.space_group_name_H-M   'P 1'
#
loop_
_entity.id
_entity.type
_entity.pdbx_description
1 polymer ?
#
loop_
_entity_poly.entity_id
_entity_poly.type
_entity_poly.pdbx_seq_one_letter_code
_entity_poly.pdbx_strand_id
1 'polypeptide(L)'
;MMTVQSPKPPLIRVNAVIFIGFPILAAILLPMWGVYAGFTTAQWVWAVIFLYLNGLSITGGYHRLWSHKAYDAHWTVRLWFALWGAGALQNSILIWAADHRRHHRHVDDNEADPYSAGRGLWFSHMGWMLREYATHPEDFSNAQDLMRDPIVMWQHKHYVALTTFMNLGMPILLGLALGDVIGTVLLVGLLRLVVNHHVTFFINSLAHFWGTRPYTEENSARDNGFLAFLTYGEGYHNYHHIFQKDYRNGIRWYQWDPTKWMIAGLEKLGLASSLQRVPDFRIQRALLDMQFKRAQDLAAGHGEPALLAILEREYQIFTESVNQWTQLQSARYERHREQLGDAMVERYQQLQERWEQATLRGQFRELEFSLRVQRKRLQMLVNQWQLQPLSAG
;
A
#
# COMPACT_ATOMS: atom_id res chain seq x y z
N MET A 1 -26.55 -24.27 31.05
CA MET A 1 -25.16 -23.77 31.13
C MET A 1 -25.21 -22.25 31.07
N MET A 2 -24.95 -21.56 32.19
CA MET A 2 -24.78 -20.11 32.17
C MET A 2 -23.45 -19.82 31.47
N THR A 3 -23.50 -19.18 30.30
CA THR A 3 -22.31 -18.66 29.64
C THR A 3 -21.71 -17.60 30.55
N VAL A 4 -20.61 -17.93 31.23
CA VAL A 4 -19.79 -16.94 31.93
C VAL A 4 -19.29 -15.99 30.86
N GLN A 5 -19.95 -14.84 30.71
CA GLN A 5 -19.45 -13.77 29.85
C GLN A 5 -18.13 -13.33 30.46
N SER A 6 -17.03 -13.63 29.76
CA SER A 6 -15.72 -13.13 30.13
C SER A 6 -15.80 -11.61 30.27
N PRO A 7 -15.20 -11.02 31.32
CA PRO A 7 -15.27 -9.59 31.55
C PRO A 7 -14.73 -8.83 30.33
N LYS A 8 -15.45 -7.78 29.94
CA LYS A 8 -15.03 -6.95 28.79
C LYS A 8 -13.65 -6.34 29.07
N PRO A 9 -12.73 -6.32 28.10
CA PRO A 9 -11.40 -5.72 28.28
C PRO A 9 -11.47 -4.24 28.68
N PRO A 10 -10.43 -3.68 29.31
CA PRO A 10 -10.44 -2.30 29.79
C PRO A 10 -10.62 -1.29 28.64
N LEU A 11 -11.23 -0.14 28.95
CA LEU A 11 -11.46 0.95 28.00
C LEU A 11 -10.19 1.75 27.75
N ILE A 12 -9.87 1.98 26.48
CA ILE A 12 -8.82 2.91 26.06
C ILE A 12 -9.42 4.31 26.09
N ARG A 13 -9.17 5.04 27.19
CA ARG A 13 -9.81 6.35 27.46
C ARG A 13 -9.59 7.37 26.34
N VAL A 14 -8.37 7.42 25.80
CA VAL A 14 -8.02 8.33 24.70
C VAL A 14 -8.86 8.04 23.46
N ASN A 15 -8.95 6.77 23.06
CA ASN A 15 -9.75 6.34 21.92
C ASN A 15 -11.25 6.61 22.13
N ALA A 16 -11.75 6.43 23.36
CA ALA A 16 -13.14 6.77 23.68
C ALA A 16 -13.42 8.27 23.52
N VAL A 17 -12.51 9.15 23.98
CA VAL A 17 -12.65 10.60 23.78
C VAL A 17 -12.65 10.96 22.29
N ILE A 18 -11.77 10.35 21.50
CA ILE A 18 -11.62 10.66 20.08
C ILE A 18 -12.82 10.12 19.28
N PHE A 19 -13.17 8.84 19.43
CA PHE A 19 -14.17 8.20 18.58
C PHE A 19 -15.61 8.36 19.06
N ILE A 20 -15.84 8.76 20.32
CA ILE A 20 -17.18 9.05 20.84
C ILE A 20 -17.33 10.53 21.18
N GLY A 21 -16.33 11.10 21.87
CA GLY A 21 -16.37 12.50 22.29
C GLY A 21 -16.34 13.48 21.11
N PHE A 22 -15.44 13.32 20.13
CA PHE A 22 -15.36 14.25 19.00
C PHE A 22 -16.63 14.27 18.13
N PRO A 23 -17.27 13.13 17.79
CA PRO A 23 -18.57 13.18 17.12
C PRO A 23 -19.65 13.92 17.91
N ILE A 24 -19.72 13.73 19.22
CA ILE A 24 -20.68 14.45 20.09
C ILE A 24 -20.37 15.96 20.08
N LEU A 25 -19.11 16.33 20.25
CA LEU A 25 -18.68 17.73 20.16
C LEU A 25 -18.99 18.32 18.79
N ALA A 26 -18.77 17.57 17.71
CA ALA A 26 -19.08 18.02 16.36
C ALA A 26 -20.58 18.26 16.19
N ALA A 27 -21.42 17.35 16.67
CA ALA A 27 -22.87 17.46 16.59
C ALA A 27 -23.45 18.65 17.36
N ILE A 28 -22.76 19.11 18.41
CA ILE A 28 -23.19 20.25 19.24
C ILE A 28 -22.57 21.57 18.73
N LEU A 29 -21.24 21.62 18.60
CA LEU A 29 -20.52 22.87 18.35
C LEU A 29 -20.69 23.38 16.92
N LEU A 30 -20.81 22.50 15.91
CA LEU A 30 -20.94 22.94 14.51
C LEU A 30 -22.27 23.65 14.26
N PRO A 31 -23.45 23.11 14.66
CA PRO A 31 -24.71 23.85 14.54
C PRO A 31 -24.72 25.14 15.36
N MET A 32 -24.19 25.11 16.59
CA MET A 32 -24.12 26.30 17.44
C MET A 32 -23.30 27.43 16.78
N TRP A 33 -22.11 27.13 16.26
CA TRP A 33 -21.30 28.11 15.54
C TRP A 33 -21.93 28.54 14.23
N GLY A 34 -22.55 27.60 13.50
CA GLY A 34 -23.26 27.87 12.25
C GLY A 34 -24.42 28.85 12.41
N VAL A 35 -25.12 28.85 13.55
CA VAL A 35 -26.16 29.83 13.89
C VAL A 35 -25.55 31.15 14.38
N TYR A 36 -24.47 31.10 15.16
CA TYR A 36 -23.87 32.27 15.78
C TYR A 36 -23.11 33.17 14.80
N ALA A 37 -22.21 32.58 14.00
CA ALA A 37 -21.30 33.29 13.09
C ALA A 37 -21.38 32.80 11.63
N GLY A 38 -21.90 31.58 11.42
CA GLY A 38 -21.95 30.95 10.09
C GLY A 38 -20.60 30.38 9.64
N PHE A 39 -20.59 29.82 8.43
CA PHE A 39 -19.38 29.33 7.78
C PHE A 39 -19.28 29.91 6.37
N THR A 40 -18.09 30.36 6.00
CA THR A 40 -17.81 30.86 4.65
C THR A 40 -17.68 29.70 3.66
N THR A 41 -17.91 29.99 2.37
CA THR A 41 -17.67 29.01 1.29
C THR A 41 -16.22 28.53 1.28
N ALA A 42 -15.25 29.42 1.59
CA ALA A 42 -13.84 29.06 1.64
C ALA A 42 -13.55 27.98 2.69
N GLN A 43 -14.15 28.07 3.88
CA GLN A 43 -13.99 27.06 4.93
C GLN A 43 -14.53 25.70 4.49
N TRP A 44 -15.70 25.65 3.83
CA TRP A 44 -16.26 24.41 3.28
C TRP A 44 -15.36 23.79 2.20
N VAL A 45 -14.85 24.61 1.28
CA VAL A 45 -13.94 24.16 0.22
C VAL A 45 -12.68 23.56 0.85
N TRP A 46 -12.08 24.23 1.83
CA TRP A 46 -10.89 23.71 2.52
C TRP A 46 -11.17 22.46 3.35
N ALA A 47 -12.35 22.34 3.97
CA ALA A 47 -12.75 21.12 4.67
C ALA A 47 -12.80 19.92 3.72
N VAL A 48 -13.35 20.10 2.51
CA VAL A 48 -13.36 19.07 1.45
C VAL A 48 -11.96 18.77 0.93
N ILE A 49 -11.13 19.80 0.69
CA ILE A 49 -9.73 19.60 0.28
C ILE A 49 -9.00 18.76 1.31
N PHE A 50 -9.04 19.15 2.59
CA PHE A 50 -8.40 18.40 3.66
C PHE A 50 -8.96 16.98 3.73
N LEU A 51 -10.27 16.80 3.64
CA LEU A 51 -10.90 15.48 3.62
C LEU A 51 -10.28 14.57 2.54
N TYR A 52 -10.15 15.06 1.31
CA TYR A 52 -9.53 14.31 0.21
C TYR A 52 -8.03 14.08 0.39
N LEU A 53 -7.26 15.08 0.85
CA LEU A 53 -5.82 14.91 1.07
C LEU A 53 -5.53 13.84 2.13
N ASN A 54 -6.30 13.84 3.22
CA ASN A 54 -6.21 12.83 4.28
C ASN A 54 -6.67 11.45 3.76
N GLY A 55 -7.84 11.39 3.11
CA GLY A 55 -8.40 10.15 2.57
C GLY A 55 -7.49 9.47 1.55
N LEU A 56 -7.00 10.22 0.55
CA LEU A 56 -6.06 9.73 -0.46
C LEU A 56 -4.72 9.29 0.12
N SER A 57 -4.32 9.83 1.28
CA SER A 57 -3.11 9.40 1.97
C SER A 57 -3.28 8.09 2.71
N ILE A 58 -4.48 7.82 3.24
CA ILE A 58 -4.82 6.51 3.78
C ILE A 58 -4.89 5.48 2.66
N THR A 59 -5.64 5.75 1.58
CA THR A 59 -5.85 4.78 0.50
C THR A 59 -4.60 4.58 -0.37
N GLY A 60 -3.95 5.66 -0.80
CA GLY A 60 -2.77 5.61 -1.67
C GLY A 60 -1.51 5.23 -0.91
N GLY A 61 -1.32 5.78 0.29
CA GLY A 61 -0.14 5.57 1.13
C GLY A 61 -0.29 4.36 2.05
N TYR A 62 -1.05 4.51 3.12
CA TYR A 62 -1.11 3.52 4.21
C TYR A 62 -1.53 2.15 3.68
N HIS A 63 -2.58 2.13 2.87
CA HIS A 63 -3.18 0.94 2.32
C HIS A 63 -2.36 0.36 1.14
N ARG A 64 -2.40 1.00 -0.03
CA ARG A 64 -1.86 0.39 -1.27
C ARG A 64 -0.33 0.36 -1.31
N LEU A 65 0.34 1.41 -0.84
CA LEU A 65 1.80 1.50 -0.85
C LEU A 65 2.42 0.68 0.28
N TRP A 66 2.14 1.01 1.54
CA TRP A 66 2.84 0.40 2.68
C TRP A 66 2.27 -0.95 3.09
N SER A 67 0.94 -1.15 3.13
CA SER A 67 0.40 -2.47 3.51
C SER A 67 0.58 -3.52 2.42
N HIS A 68 0.24 -3.21 1.17
CA HIS A 68 0.20 -4.21 0.09
C HIS A 68 1.35 -4.17 -0.91
N LYS A 69 2.19 -3.13 -0.89
CA LYS A 69 3.29 -2.95 -1.86
C LYS A 69 2.80 -3.02 -3.30
N ALA A 70 1.67 -2.39 -3.58
CA ALA A 70 1.04 -2.42 -4.88
C ALA A 70 1.79 -1.53 -5.91
N TYR A 71 2.68 -0.66 -5.46
CA TYR A 71 3.56 0.16 -6.29
C TYR A 71 4.74 0.68 -5.46
N ASP A 72 5.75 1.23 -6.12
CA ASP A 72 6.83 1.99 -5.51
C ASP A 72 6.59 3.49 -5.71
N ALA A 73 6.99 4.32 -4.73
CA ALA A 73 6.78 5.76 -4.77
C ALA A 73 8.08 6.53 -4.48
N HIS A 74 8.25 7.66 -5.17
CA HIS A 74 9.31 8.61 -4.89
C HIS A 74 9.21 9.14 -3.45
N TRP A 75 10.34 9.46 -2.82
CA TRP A 75 10.38 9.82 -1.40
C TRP A 75 9.52 11.05 -1.06
N THR A 76 9.36 11.99 -2.00
CA THR A 76 8.51 13.18 -1.81
C THR A 76 7.04 12.81 -1.69
N VAL A 77 6.56 11.86 -2.50
CA VAL A 77 5.19 11.34 -2.43
C VAL A 77 4.98 10.58 -1.13
N ARG A 78 5.97 9.77 -0.72
CA ARG A 78 5.96 9.05 0.57
C ARG A 78 5.87 10.01 1.75
N LEU A 79 6.64 11.09 1.74
CA LEU A 79 6.60 12.12 2.78
C LEU A 79 5.23 12.83 2.79
N TRP A 80 4.68 13.13 1.62
CA TRP A 80 3.35 13.72 1.50
C TRP A 80 2.28 12.82 2.11
N PHE A 81 2.28 11.52 1.79
CA PHE A 81 1.37 10.54 2.40
C PHE A 81 1.58 10.42 3.92
N ALA A 82 2.82 10.50 4.39
CA ALA A 82 3.11 10.41 5.82
C ALA A 82 2.54 11.60 6.62
N LEU A 83 2.62 12.81 6.06
CA LEU A 83 2.09 14.03 6.67
C LEU A 83 0.55 14.04 6.67
N TRP A 84 -0.06 13.90 5.50
CA TRP A 84 -1.52 13.94 5.38
C TRP A 84 -2.20 12.70 5.96
N GLY A 85 -1.54 11.54 5.96
CA GLY A 85 -2.02 10.36 6.69
C GLY A 85 -1.96 10.53 8.21
N ALA A 86 -0.96 11.24 8.75
CA ALA A 86 -0.95 11.60 10.17
C ALA A 86 -2.12 12.54 10.53
N GLY A 87 -2.54 13.40 9.59
CA GLY A 87 -3.73 14.23 9.72
C GLY A 87 -5.04 13.44 9.80
N ALA A 88 -5.09 12.21 9.29
CA ALA A 88 -6.27 11.35 9.36
C ALA A 88 -6.50 10.78 10.77
N LEU A 89 -5.47 10.82 11.63
CA LEU A 89 -5.51 10.33 13.02
C LEU A 89 -5.99 8.87 13.10
N GLN A 90 -5.33 7.97 12.37
CA GLN A 90 -5.65 6.53 12.32
C GLN A 90 -4.45 5.67 12.76
N ASN A 91 -3.72 6.12 13.78
CA ASN A 91 -2.39 5.62 14.15
C ASN A 91 -1.28 5.89 13.11
N SER A 92 -0.04 5.63 13.54
CA SER A 92 1.14 5.70 12.68
C SER A 92 1.07 4.72 11.52
N ILE A 93 1.84 4.96 10.45
CA ILE A 93 1.90 4.06 9.28
C ILE A 93 2.24 2.64 9.71
N LEU A 94 3.22 2.48 10.62
CA LEU A 94 3.69 1.18 11.10
C LEU A 94 2.55 0.37 11.74
N ILE A 95 1.84 0.98 12.68
CA ILE A 95 0.74 0.33 13.41
C ILE A 95 -0.41 0.00 12.45
N TRP A 96 -0.86 0.99 11.67
CA TRP A 96 -1.99 0.82 10.76
C TRP A 96 -1.72 -0.30 9.75
N ALA A 97 -0.53 -0.31 9.15
CA ALA A 97 -0.18 -1.32 8.15
C ALA A 97 0.05 -2.70 8.76
N ALA A 98 0.61 -2.80 9.96
CA ALA A 98 0.76 -4.06 10.67
C ALA A 98 -0.61 -4.69 11.00
N ASP A 99 -1.54 -3.90 11.54
CA ASP A 99 -2.91 -4.33 11.84
C ASP A 99 -3.66 -4.72 10.56
N HIS A 100 -3.51 -3.94 9.49
CA HIS A 100 -4.16 -4.23 8.23
C HIS A 100 -3.63 -5.50 7.55
N ARG A 101 -2.32 -5.74 7.59
CA ARG A 101 -1.73 -7.01 7.13
C ARG A 101 -2.21 -8.20 7.97
N ARG A 102 -2.46 -8.00 9.28
CA ARG A 102 -3.01 -9.04 10.17
C ARG A 102 -4.46 -9.36 9.80
N HIS A 103 -5.28 -8.32 9.59
CA HIS A 103 -6.65 -8.46 9.08
C HIS A 103 -6.70 -9.25 7.78
N HIS A 104 -5.91 -8.89 6.76
CA HIS A 104 -5.91 -9.65 5.49
C HIS A 104 -5.49 -11.12 5.65
N ARG A 105 -4.60 -11.43 6.60
CA ARG A 105 -4.16 -12.80 6.85
C ARG A 105 -5.21 -13.63 7.58
N HIS A 106 -5.99 -13.01 8.45
CA HIS A 106 -6.90 -13.68 9.37
C HIS A 106 -8.35 -13.26 9.18
N VAL A 107 -8.71 -12.68 8.03
CA VAL A 107 -10.02 -12.05 7.79
C VAL A 107 -11.17 -12.92 8.28
N ASP A 108 -12.09 -12.32 9.02
CA ASP A 108 -13.26 -12.96 9.66
C ASP A 108 -12.97 -13.93 10.83
N ASP A 109 -11.70 -14.17 11.19
CA ASP A 109 -11.35 -14.93 12.40
C ASP A 109 -11.54 -14.06 13.65
N ASN A 110 -12.55 -14.37 14.47
CA ASN A 110 -12.89 -13.57 15.66
C ASN A 110 -11.76 -13.49 16.71
N GLU A 111 -10.81 -14.43 16.70
CA GLU A 111 -9.72 -14.51 17.68
C GLU A 111 -8.39 -13.96 17.14
N ALA A 112 -8.29 -13.69 15.83
CA ALA A 112 -7.04 -13.26 15.20
C ALA A 112 -7.18 -12.00 14.31
N ASP A 113 -8.35 -11.74 13.72
CA ASP A 113 -8.64 -10.51 12.98
C ASP A 113 -8.91 -9.38 13.97
N PRO A 114 -8.10 -8.30 13.94
CA PRO A 114 -8.25 -7.18 14.86
C PRO A 114 -9.66 -6.55 14.84
N TYR A 115 -10.32 -6.53 13.69
CA TYR A 115 -11.63 -5.91 13.51
C TYR A 115 -12.62 -6.82 12.77
N SER A 116 -12.58 -8.13 13.10
CA SER A 116 -13.46 -9.15 12.53
C SER A 116 -14.92 -8.69 12.42
N ALA A 117 -15.46 -8.77 11.19
CA ALA A 117 -16.87 -8.55 10.93
C ALA A 117 -17.76 -9.59 11.63
N GLY A 118 -17.23 -10.79 11.90
CA GLY A 118 -17.93 -11.88 12.62
C GLY A 118 -18.33 -11.51 14.05
N ARG A 119 -17.68 -10.50 14.65
CA ARG A 119 -18.02 -9.96 15.98
C ARG A 119 -19.12 -8.88 15.94
N GLY A 120 -19.64 -8.57 14.75
CA GLY A 120 -20.78 -7.69 14.52
C GLY A 120 -20.40 -6.34 13.89
N LEU A 121 -21.41 -5.68 13.30
CA LEU A 121 -21.24 -4.44 12.54
C LEU A 121 -20.65 -3.30 13.37
N TRP A 122 -21.13 -3.11 14.61
CA TRP A 122 -20.63 -2.04 15.47
C TRP A 122 -19.25 -2.32 16.04
N PHE A 123 -18.92 -3.60 16.23
CA PHE A 123 -17.59 -4.00 16.65
C PHE A 123 -16.55 -3.65 15.58
N SER A 124 -16.78 -4.09 14.34
CA SER A 124 -15.91 -3.81 13.19
C SER A 124 -15.87 -2.32 12.80
N HIS A 125 -16.96 -1.57 13.03
CA HIS A 125 -17.00 -0.14 12.74
C HIS A 125 -16.13 0.68 13.71
N MET A 126 -16.29 0.50 15.02
CA MET A 126 -15.50 1.27 16.02
C MET A 126 -15.18 0.49 17.29
N GLY A 127 -16.00 -0.50 17.65
CA GLY A 127 -15.88 -1.19 18.94
C GLY A 127 -14.49 -1.78 19.21
N TRP A 128 -13.81 -2.26 18.17
CA TRP A 128 -12.46 -2.81 18.25
C TRP A 128 -11.41 -1.81 18.76
N MET A 129 -11.58 -0.50 18.49
CA MET A 129 -10.64 0.54 18.94
C MET A 129 -10.88 1.02 20.38
N LEU A 130 -12.05 0.73 20.95
CA LEU A 130 -12.45 1.33 22.24
C LEU A 130 -11.83 0.62 23.45
N ARG A 131 -11.31 -0.60 23.27
CA ARG A 131 -10.83 -1.46 24.37
C ARG A 131 -9.55 -2.20 23.97
N GLU A 132 -8.79 -2.62 24.97
CA GLU A 132 -7.54 -3.37 24.80
C GLU A 132 -7.82 -4.85 24.50
N TYR A 133 -8.17 -5.17 23.26
CA TYR A 133 -8.37 -6.55 22.83
C TYR A 133 -7.04 -7.25 22.54
N ALA A 134 -6.96 -8.54 22.86
CA ALA A 134 -5.78 -9.38 22.59
C ALA A 134 -5.46 -9.51 21.08
N THR A 135 -6.43 -9.22 20.21
CA THR A 135 -6.27 -9.20 18.75
C THR A 135 -5.44 -8.02 18.22
N HIS A 136 -5.05 -7.08 19.10
CA HIS A 136 -4.14 -5.97 18.81
C HIS A 136 -2.83 -6.07 19.61
N PRO A 137 -2.03 -7.13 19.44
CA PRO A 137 -0.73 -7.19 20.09
C PRO A 137 0.19 -6.11 19.53
N GLU A 138 1.07 -5.55 20.37
CA GLU A 138 2.20 -4.72 19.92
C GLU A 138 3.29 -5.59 19.25
N ASP A 139 2.91 -6.28 18.18
CA ASP A 139 3.75 -7.20 17.42
C ASP A 139 3.83 -6.73 15.95
N PHE A 140 5.04 -6.33 15.56
CA PHE A 140 5.37 -5.84 14.22
C PHE A 140 6.15 -6.86 13.38
N SER A 141 6.12 -8.15 13.75
CA SER A 141 6.80 -9.22 13.01
C SER A 141 6.35 -9.32 11.54
N ASN A 142 5.11 -8.93 11.23
CA ASN A 142 4.57 -8.87 9.86
C ASN A 142 4.92 -7.57 9.10
N ALA A 143 5.67 -6.65 9.72
CA ALA A 143 5.95 -5.30 9.22
C ALA A 143 7.45 -4.92 9.28
N GLN A 144 8.35 -5.91 9.29
CA GLN A 144 9.81 -5.67 9.38
C GLN A 144 10.37 -4.78 8.26
N ASP A 145 9.79 -4.83 7.08
CA ASP A 145 10.13 -3.95 5.97
C ASP A 145 9.78 -2.47 6.25
N LEU A 146 8.68 -2.22 6.96
CA LEU A 146 8.26 -0.88 7.38
C LEU A 146 9.17 -0.35 8.50
N MET A 147 9.66 -1.22 9.37
CA MET A 147 10.65 -0.85 10.39
C MET A 147 12.00 -0.42 9.80
N ARG A 148 12.30 -0.82 8.57
CA ARG A 148 13.50 -0.42 7.82
C ARG A 148 13.28 0.83 6.97
N ASP A 149 12.04 1.30 6.84
CA ASP A 149 11.69 2.49 6.07
C ASP A 149 11.92 3.75 6.94
N PRO A 150 12.87 4.63 6.57
CA PRO A 150 13.19 5.81 7.37
C PRO A 150 12.05 6.83 7.46
N ILE A 151 11.20 6.92 6.43
CA ILE A 151 10.05 7.85 6.44
C ILE A 151 8.98 7.32 7.39
N VAL A 152 8.71 6.01 7.36
CA VAL A 152 7.76 5.37 8.26
C VAL A 152 8.21 5.50 9.71
N MET A 153 9.49 5.21 9.99
CA MET A 153 10.02 5.29 11.35
C MET A 153 10.12 6.73 11.87
N TRP A 154 10.44 7.70 11.01
CA TRP A 154 10.35 9.12 11.35
C TRP A 154 8.91 9.51 11.71
N GLN A 155 7.95 9.13 10.88
CA GLN A 155 6.54 9.43 11.13
C GLN A 155 6.04 8.78 12.42
N HIS A 156 6.40 7.51 12.67
CA HIS A 156 6.03 6.79 13.89
C HIS A 156 6.61 7.45 15.14
N LYS A 157 7.90 7.81 15.12
CA LYS A 157 8.58 8.49 16.24
C LYS A 157 7.99 9.86 16.56
N HIS A 158 7.55 10.61 15.54
CA HIS A 158 7.02 11.96 15.69
C HIS A 158 5.50 12.02 15.57
N TYR A 159 4.81 10.88 15.64
CA TYR A 159 3.40 10.75 15.27
C TYR A 159 2.49 11.71 16.03
N VAL A 160 2.66 11.83 17.35
CA VAL A 160 1.86 12.75 18.19
C VAL A 160 2.05 14.21 17.75
N ALA A 161 3.30 14.65 17.56
CA ALA A 161 3.57 16.01 17.11
C ALA A 161 2.99 16.29 15.71
N LEU A 162 3.16 15.35 14.78
CA LEU A 162 2.65 15.46 13.42
C LEU A 162 1.12 15.49 13.40
N THR A 163 0.44 14.57 14.10
CA THR A 163 -1.02 14.51 14.10
C THR A 163 -1.65 15.72 14.78
N THR A 164 -1.04 16.23 15.86
CA THR A 164 -1.47 17.47 16.52
C THR A 164 -1.31 18.67 15.59
N PHE A 165 -0.15 18.80 14.93
CA PHE A 165 0.07 19.90 13.99
C PHE A 165 -0.89 19.84 12.79
N MET A 166 -1.10 18.66 12.20
CA MET A 166 -1.97 18.50 11.04
C MET A 166 -3.46 18.72 11.36
N ASN A 167 -3.91 18.40 12.59
CA ASN A 167 -5.32 18.54 12.99
C ASN A 167 -5.66 19.84 13.72
N LEU A 168 -4.68 20.52 14.35
CA LEU A 168 -4.89 21.80 15.03
C LEU A 168 -4.07 22.92 14.40
N GLY A 169 -2.76 22.72 14.22
CA GLY A 169 -1.86 23.72 13.66
C GLY A 169 -2.30 24.20 12.28
N MET A 170 -2.50 23.28 11.33
CA MET A 170 -2.91 23.62 9.96
C MET A 170 -4.29 24.31 9.90
N PRO A 171 -5.35 23.82 10.57
CA PRO A 171 -6.63 24.55 10.63
C PRO A 171 -6.54 25.91 11.32
N ILE A 172 -5.71 26.07 12.35
CA ILE A 172 -5.50 27.38 13.01
C ILE A 172 -4.83 28.37 12.04
N LEU A 173 -3.74 27.96 11.37
CA LEU A 173 -3.04 28.81 10.41
C LEU A 173 -3.96 29.21 9.26
N LEU A 174 -4.76 28.26 8.76
CA LEU A 174 -5.76 28.55 7.74
C LEU A 174 -6.84 29.51 8.25
N GLY A 175 -7.33 29.30 9.48
CA GLY A 175 -8.34 30.15 10.08
C GLY A 175 -7.85 31.58 10.32
N LEU A 176 -6.57 31.77 10.65
CA LEU A 176 -5.94 33.09 10.71
C LEU A 176 -5.94 33.78 9.34
N ALA A 177 -5.64 33.03 8.28
CA ALA A 177 -5.67 33.55 6.91
C ALA A 177 -7.10 33.88 6.42
N LEU A 178 -8.11 33.14 6.89
CA LEU A 178 -9.52 33.34 6.54
C LEU A 178 -10.25 34.33 7.46
N GLY A 179 -9.63 34.77 8.55
CA GLY A 179 -10.22 35.69 9.53
C GLY A 179 -11.19 35.05 10.53
N ASP A 180 -11.33 33.72 10.53
CA ASP A 180 -12.16 32.96 11.48
C ASP A 180 -11.44 31.66 11.89
N VAL A 181 -10.73 31.74 13.01
CA VAL A 181 -9.99 30.59 13.56
C VAL A 181 -10.95 29.52 14.10
N ILE A 182 -11.99 29.93 14.83
CA ILE A 182 -12.87 28.99 15.52
C ILE A 182 -13.69 28.20 14.51
N GLY A 183 -14.36 28.85 13.57
CA GLY A 183 -15.13 28.16 12.54
C GLY A 183 -14.26 27.25 11.67
N THR A 184 -13.03 27.66 11.36
CA THR A 184 -12.10 26.84 10.58
C THR A 184 -11.63 25.61 11.36
N VAL A 185 -11.31 25.74 12.64
CA VAL A 185 -10.95 24.59 13.49
C VAL A 185 -12.13 23.63 13.66
N LEU A 186 -13.35 24.16 13.84
CA LEU A 186 -14.55 23.33 13.95
C LEU A 186 -14.84 22.57 12.63
N LEU A 187 -14.70 23.23 11.48
CA LEU A 187 -15.07 22.64 10.20
C LEU A 187 -13.94 21.79 9.58
N VAL A 188 -12.76 22.38 9.39
CA VAL A 188 -11.58 21.76 8.75
C VAL A 188 -10.82 20.86 9.72
N GLY A 189 -10.82 21.18 11.01
CA GLY A 189 -10.27 20.33 12.06
C GLY A 189 -11.24 19.22 12.45
N LEU A 190 -12.29 19.57 13.21
CA LEU A 190 -13.15 18.62 13.91
C LEU A 190 -14.13 17.86 12.99
N LEU A 191 -15.00 18.56 12.24
CA LEU A 191 -16.01 17.90 11.41
C LEU A 191 -15.36 17.01 10.34
N ARG A 192 -14.36 17.55 9.62
CA ARG A 192 -13.59 16.80 8.63
C ARG A 192 -12.97 15.54 9.22
N LEU A 193 -12.42 15.59 10.43
CA LEU A 193 -11.82 14.44 11.10
C LEU A 193 -12.87 13.36 11.40
N VAL A 194 -14.01 13.75 11.97
CA VAL A 194 -15.13 12.84 12.26
C VAL A 194 -15.64 12.16 10.99
N VAL A 195 -15.86 12.94 9.92
CA VAL A 195 -16.29 12.39 8.62
C VAL A 195 -15.25 11.41 8.08
N ASN A 196 -13.97 11.77 8.12
CA ASN A 196 -12.89 10.91 7.62
C ASN A 196 -12.83 9.56 8.37
N HIS A 197 -12.97 9.59 9.70
CA HIS A 197 -13.04 8.37 10.51
C HIS A 197 -14.18 7.46 10.09
N HIS A 198 -15.42 7.96 10.05
CA HIS A 198 -16.58 7.13 9.70
C HIS A 198 -16.52 6.61 8.26
N VAL A 199 -16.00 7.42 7.32
CA VAL A 199 -15.76 6.98 5.94
C VAL A 199 -14.81 5.78 5.92
N THR A 200 -13.66 5.84 6.60
CA THR A 200 -12.75 4.69 6.69
C THR A 200 -13.40 3.50 7.40
N PHE A 201 -14.13 3.73 8.49
CA PHE A 201 -14.74 2.68 9.29
C PHE A 201 -15.86 1.94 8.54
N PHE A 202 -16.46 2.53 7.50
CA PHE A 202 -17.40 1.83 6.63
C PHE A 202 -16.74 0.70 5.83
N ILE A 203 -15.42 0.74 5.60
CA ILE A 203 -14.73 -0.36 4.94
C ILE A 203 -14.68 -1.58 5.86
N ASN A 204 -14.28 -1.39 7.11
CA ASN A 204 -14.23 -2.49 8.08
C ASN A 204 -15.63 -3.03 8.42
N SER A 205 -16.65 -2.16 8.41
CA SER A 205 -18.03 -2.55 8.70
C SER A 205 -18.88 -2.78 7.44
N LEU A 206 -19.46 -1.75 6.84
CA LEU A 206 -20.43 -1.90 5.76
C LEU A 206 -19.89 -2.70 4.56
N ALA A 207 -18.61 -2.61 4.21
CA ALA A 207 -18.06 -3.40 3.12
C ALA A 207 -17.92 -4.91 3.46
N HIS A 208 -18.18 -5.32 4.69
CA HIS A 208 -18.32 -6.73 5.10
C HIS A 208 -19.77 -7.18 5.34
N PHE A 209 -20.76 -6.28 5.16
CA PHE A 209 -22.17 -6.60 5.40
C PHE A 209 -23.07 -6.29 4.19
N TRP A 210 -22.73 -5.27 3.39
CA TRP A 210 -23.59 -4.74 2.34
C TRP A 210 -22.90 -4.59 1.00
N GLY A 211 -23.35 -5.37 0.01
CA GLY A 211 -22.81 -5.38 -1.34
C GLY A 211 -22.85 -6.77 -1.96
N THR A 212 -22.05 -6.96 -3.02
CA THR A 212 -21.99 -8.21 -3.79
C THR A 212 -20.65 -8.92 -3.59
N ARG A 213 -20.60 -10.22 -3.86
CA ARG A 213 -19.36 -11.02 -3.78
C ARG A 213 -19.00 -11.65 -5.12
N PRO A 214 -18.62 -10.86 -6.13
CA PRO A 214 -18.43 -11.37 -7.49
C PRO A 214 -17.21 -12.29 -7.64
N TYR A 215 -16.16 -12.16 -6.83
CA TYR A 215 -14.88 -12.85 -7.02
C TYR A 215 -14.62 -14.00 -6.04
N THR A 216 -15.10 -13.89 -4.80
CA THR A 216 -14.94 -14.96 -3.79
C THR A 216 -16.01 -14.86 -2.71
N GLU A 217 -16.36 -15.99 -2.11
CA GLU A 217 -17.20 -16.08 -0.90
C GLU A 217 -16.46 -16.71 0.29
N GLU A 218 -15.14 -16.88 0.19
CA GLU A 218 -14.29 -17.40 1.28
C GLU A 218 -14.26 -16.46 2.49
N ASN A 219 -14.55 -15.18 2.28
CA ASN A 219 -14.70 -14.18 3.34
C ASN A 219 -15.94 -13.31 3.12
N SER A 220 -16.19 -12.42 4.08
CA SER A 220 -17.36 -11.56 4.15
C SER A 220 -17.20 -10.24 3.37
N ALA A 221 -16.02 -9.95 2.79
CA ALA A 221 -15.80 -8.72 2.04
C ALA A 221 -16.71 -8.65 0.79
N ARG A 222 -17.27 -7.46 0.54
CA ARG A 222 -18.28 -7.20 -0.49
C ARG A 222 -17.92 -5.96 -1.32
N ASP A 223 -18.23 -6.04 -2.61
CA ASP A 223 -18.16 -4.91 -3.53
C ASP A 223 -19.43 -4.07 -3.45
N ASN A 224 -19.26 -2.75 -3.29
CA ASN A 224 -20.34 -1.78 -3.25
C ASN A 224 -19.90 -0.43 -3.86
N GLY A 225 -20.53 -0.07 -4.98
CA GLY A 225 -20.21 1.17 -5.71
C GLY A 225 -20.53 2.46 -4.94
N PHE A 226 -21.57 2.45 -4.10
CA PHE A 226 -21.91 3.59 -3.24
C PHE A 226 -20.87 3.77 -2.13
N LEU A 227 -20.45 2.67 -1.49
CA LEU A 227 -19.35 2.74 -0.52
C LEU A 227 -18.06 3.17 -1.21
N ALA A 228 -17.75 2.68 -2.41
CA ALA A 228 -16.58 3.11 -3.17
C ALA A 228 -16.58 4.62 -3.43
N PHE A 229 -17.73 5.23 -3.71
CA PHE A 229 -17.84 6.69 -3.83
C PHE A 229 -17.41 7.42 -2.55
N LEU A 230 -17.97 7.00 -1.40
CA LEU A 230 -17.66 7.60 -0.10
C LEU A 230 -16.21 7.37 0.32
N THR A 231 -15.64 6.21 -0.03
CA THR A 231 -14.36 5.69 0.47
C THR A 231 -13.24 5.77 -0.55
N TYR A 232 -13.32 6.68 -1.52
CA TYR A 232 -12.24 6.94 -2.49
C TYR A 232 -11.82 5.69 -3.31
N GLY A 233 -12.77 4.79 -3.57
CA GLY A 233 -12.60 3.55 -4.32
C GLY A 233 -12.45 2.29 -3.48
N GLU A 234 -12.35 2.41 -2.16
CA GLU A 234 -12.07 1.27 -1.28
C GLU A 234 -13.26 0.30 -1.12
N GLY A 235 -14.47 0.73 -1.46
CA GLY A 235 -15.68 -0.09 -1.40
C GLY A 235 -15.76 -1.26 -2.40
N TYR A 236 -14.82 -1.41 -3.35
CA TYR A 236 -14.67 -2.66 -4.13
C TYR A 236 -13.87 -3.69 -3.32
N HIS A 237 -14.41 -4.05 -2.15
CA HIS A 237 -13.68 -4.73 -1.10
C HIS A 237 -13.57 -6.24 -1.35
N ASN A 238 -14.55 -6.87 -2.03
CA ASN A 238 -14.45 -8.28 -2.40
C ASN A 238 -13.31 -8.50 -3.39
N TYR A 239 -13.16 -7.63 -4.39
CA TYR A 239 -12.02 -7.66 -5.31
C TYR A 239 -10.70 -7.48 -4.57
N HIS A 240 -10.65 -6.47 -3.70
CA HIS A 240 -9.44 -6.12 -2.97
C HIS A 240 -8.96 -7.29 -2.08
N HIS A 241 -9.85 -7.97 -1.36
CA HIS A 241 -9.46 -9.07 -0.47
C HIS A 241 -8.84 -10.27 -1.20
N ILE A 242 -9.34 -10.63 -2.38
CA ILE A 242 -8.77 -11.72 -3.19
C ILE A 242 -7.48 -11.27 -3.93
N PHE A 243 -7.43 -10.02 -4.38
CA PHE A 243 -6.37 -9.48 -5.23
C PHE A 243 -5.63 -8.30 -4.60
N GLN A 244 -5.31 -8.39 -3.31
CA GLN A 244 -4.81 -7.29 -2.47
C GLN A 244 -3.55 -6.58 -2.99
N LYS A 245 -2.76 -7.20 -3.88
CA LYS A 245 -1.57 -6.59 -4.49
C LYS A 245 -1.88 -5.71 -5.70
N ASP A 246 -3.07 -5.76 -6.31
CA ASP A 246 -3.39 -4.84 -7.40
C ASP A 246 -3.46 -3.40 -6.86
N TYR A 247 -2.84 -2.46 -7.55
CA TYR A 247 -2.89 -1.05 -7.15
C TYR A 247 -4.29 -0.43 -7.31
N ARG A 248 -5.22 -1.15 -7.95
CA ARG A 248 -6.62 -0.74 -8.19
C ARG A 248 -7.54 -1.57 -7.32
N ASN A 249 -8.50 -0.91 -6.69
CA ASN A 249 -9.67 -1.61 -6.15
C ASN A 249 -10.78 -1.59 -7.20
N GLY A 250 -11.05 -0.42 -7.79
CA GLY A 250 -11.94 -0.30 -8.94
C GLY A 250 -11.19 -0.63 -10.23
N ILE A 251 -11.19 -1.90 -10.68
CA ILE A 251 -10.45 -2.33 -11.86
C ILE A 251 -10.95 -1.76 -13.19
N ARG A 252 -12.25 -1.44 -13.29
CA ARG A 252 -12.84 -0.92 -14.53
C ARG A 252 -12.56 0.58 -14.64
N TRP A 253 -12.49 1.10 -15.86
CA TRP A 253 -12.18 2.51 -16.10
C TRP A 253 -13.23 3.45 -15.48
N TYR A 254 -14.51 3.05 -15.51
CA TYR A 254 -15.66 3.80 -14.98
C TYR A 254 -15.91 3.56 -13.49
N GLN A 255 -15.26 2.56 -12.88
CA GLN A 255 -15.37 2.35 -11.44
C GLN A 255 -14.63 3.47 -10.72
N TRP A 256 -15.37 4.17 -9.85
CA TRP A 256 -14.87 5.30 -9.09
C TRP A 256 -13.76 4.85 -8.15
N ASP A 257 -12.54 5.27 -8.45
CA ASP A 257 -11.35 4.99 -7.64
C ASP A 257 -10.36 6.14 -7.89
N PRO A 258 -10.55 7.30 -7.24
CA PRO A 258 -9.65 8.44 -7.38
C PRO A 258 -8.22 8.11 -6.97
N THR A 259 -8.03 7.17 -6.05
CA THR A 259 -6.71 6.69 -5.64
C THR A 259 -5.98 6.00 -6.79
N LYS A 260 -6.66 5.13 -7.56
CA LYS A 260 -6.10 4.52 -8.79
C LYS A 260 -5.65 5.58 -9.78
N TRP A 261 -6.47 6.61 -10.01
CA TRP A 261 -6.14 7.66 -10.99
C TRP A 261 -4.97 8.52 -10.50
N MET A 262 -4.93 8.83 -9.21
CA MET A 262 -3.80 9.53 -8.59
C MET A 262 -2.50 8.73 -8.77
N ILE A 263 -2.48 7.44 -8.43
CA ILE A 263 -1.29 6.59 -8.57
C ILE A 263 -0.85 6.48 -10.04
N ALA A 264 -1.79 6.28 -10.97
CA ALA A 264 -1.48 6.23 -12.40
C ALA A 264 -0.98 7.59 -12.94
N GLY A 265 -1.47 8.71 -12.39
CA GLY A 265 -0.94 10.04 -12.69
C GLY A 265 0.49 10.22 -12.20
N LEU A 266 0.79 9.77 -10.96
CA LEU A 266 2.14 9.81 -10.39
C LEU A 266 3.12 8.95 -11.20
N GLU A 267 2.68 7.79 -11.71
CA GLU A 267 3.49 6.95 -12.61
C GLU A 267 3.88 7.71 -13.87
N LYS A 268 2.94 8.39 -14.51
CA LYS A 268 3.20 9.22 -15.71
C LYS A 268 4.17 10.37 -15.45
N LEU A 269 4.21 10.88 -14.22
CA LEU A 269 5.14 11.93 -13.79
C LEU A 269 6.49 11.38 -13.33
N GLY A 270 6.71 10.06 -13.35
CA GLY A 270 7.94 9.43 -12.85
C GLY A 270 8.07 9.44 -11.33
N LEU A 271 6.97 9.72 -10.61
CA LEU A 271 6.91 9.77 -9.14
C LEU A 271 6.41 8.46 -8.51
N ALA A 272 5.91 7.54 -9.32
CA ALA A 272 5.57 6.17 -8.94
C ALA A 272 6.08 5.19 -10.01
N SER A 273 6.35 3.95 -9.60
CA SER A 273 6.80 2.87 -10.49
C SER A 273 6.30 1.51 -10.02
N SER A 274 6.54 0.47 -10.82
CA SER A 274 6.25 -0.92 -10.45
C SER A 274 4.77 -1.18 -10.08
N LEU A 275 3.83 -0.48 -10.72
CA LEU A 275 2.40 -0.62 -10.46
C LEU A 275 1.94 -2.06 -10.73
N GLN A 276 1.56 -2.76 -9.68
CA GLN A 276 1.13 -4.15 -9.73
C GLN A 276 -0.30 -4.23 -10.28
N ARG A 277 -0.49 -5.01 -11.34
CA ARG A 277 -1.80 -5.28 -11.93
C ARG A 277 -2.03 -6.77 -12.04
N VAL A 278 -3.17 -7.23 -11.57
CA VAL A 278 -3.59 -8.62 -11.73
C VAL A 278 -3.93 -8.85 -13.21
N PRO A 279 -3.41 -9.93 -13.82
CA PRO A 279 -3.77 -10.28 -15.20
C PRO A 279 -5.27 -10.53 -15.33
N ASP A 280 -5.89 -10.00 -16.39
CA ASP A 280 -7.33 -10.12 -16.64
C ASP A 280 -7.81 -11.57 -16.61
N PHE A 281 -7.00 -12.51 -17.10
CA PHE A 281 -7.30 -13.94 -17.04
C PHE A 281 -7.58 -14.43 -15.61
N ARG A 282 -6.78 -14.02 -14.61
CA ARG A 282 -6.99 -14.42 -13.21
C ARG A 282 -8.27 -13.84 -12.65
N ILE A 283 -8.61 -12.61 -13.05
CA ILE A 283 -9.85 -11.94 -12.66
C ILE A 283 -11.07 -12.67 -13.25
N GLN A 284 -11.02 -12.97 -14.55
CA GLN A 284 -12.08 -13.71 -15.25
C GLN A 284 -12.26 -15.11 -14.68
N ARG A 285 -11.15 -15.79 -14.34
CA ARG A 285 -11.21 -17.08 -13.67
C ARG A 285 -12.00 -17.02 -12.36
N ALA A 286 -11.65 -16.09 -11.46
CA ALA A 286 -12.36 -15.94 -10.18
C ALA A 286 -13.86 -15.62 -10.35
N LEU A 287 -14.19 -14.78 -11.34
CA LEU A 287 -15.60 -14.50 -11.68
C LEU A 287 -16.34 -15.75 -12.14
N LEU A 288 -15.73 -16.54 -13.04
CA LEU A 288 -16.31 -17.77 -13.56
C LEU A 288 -16.46 -18.84 -12.49
N ASP A 289 -15.43 -19.05 -11.66
CA ASP A 289 -15.48 -19.96 -10.50
C ASP A 289 -16.70 -19.64 -9.61
N MET A 290 -16.93 -18.36 -9.31
CA MET A 290 -18.09 -17.92 -8.53
C MET A 290 -19.43 -18.09 -9.25
N GLN A 291 -19.46 -17.91 -10.58
CA GLN A 291 -20.67 -18.11 -11.38
C GLN A 291 -21.06 -19.59 -11.44
N PHE A 292 -20.10 -20.48 -11.68
CA PHE A 292 -20.31 -21.93 -11.66
C PHE A 292 -20.81 -22.40 -10.31
N LYS A 293 -20.15 -22.00 -9.22
CA LYS A 293 -20.57 -22.33 -7.85
C LYS A 293 -22.03 -21.95 -7.60
N ARG A 294 -22.41 -20.70 -7.90
CA ARG A 294 -23.79 -20.22 -7.69
C ARG A 294 -24.80 -20.93 -8.57
N ALA A 295 -24.45 -21.24 -9.82
CA ALA A 295 -25.30 -21.98 -10.72
C ALA A 295 -25.54 -23.41 -10.22
N GLN A 296 -24.50 -24.07 -9.72
CA GLN A 296 -24.59 -25.39 -9.11
C GLN A 296 -25.45 -25.37 -7.85
N ASP A 297 -25.24 -24.41 -6.95
CA ASP A 297 -26.05 -24.24 -5.73
C ASP A 297 -27.54 -24.03 -6.07
N LEU A 298 -27.83 -23.21 -7.09
CA LEU A 298 -29.19 -22.95 -7.56
C LEU A 298 -29.84 -24.19 -8.16
N ALA A 299 -29.12 -24.91 -9.03
CA ALA A 299 -29.62 -26.12 -9.69
C ALA A 299 -29.86 -27.26 -8.67
N ALA A 300 -28.98 -27.38 -7.68
CA ALA A 300 -29.15 -28.30 -6.56
C ALA A 300 -30.37 -27.94 -5.71
N GLY A 301 -30.58 -26.65 -5.42
CA GLY A 301 -31.74 -26.16 -4.67
C GLY A 301 -33.09 -26.41 -5.37
N HIS A 302 -33.12 -26.38 -6.71
CA HIS A 302 -34.33 -26.67 -7.50
C HIS A 302 -34.52 -28.16 -7.84
N GLY A 303 -33.52 -29.01 -7.54
CA GLY A 303 -33.60 -30.45 -7.83
C GLY A 303 -33.53 -30.77 -9.33
N GLU A 304 -32.71 -30.06 -10.10
CA GLU A 304 -32.53 -30.28 -11.55
C GLU A 304 -31.23 -31.04 -11.87
N PRO A 305 -31.22 -32.39 -11.82
CA PRO A 305 -29.99 -33.18 -12.00
C PRO A 305 -29.40 -33.07 -13.42
N ALA A 306 -30.23 -32.83 -14.43
CA ALA A 306 -29.76 -32.65 -15.80
C ALA A 306 -28.95 -31.36 -15.97
N LEU A 307 -29.42 -30.25 -15.37
CA LEU A 307 -28.70 -28.99 -15.38
C LEU A 307 -27.39 -29.07 -14.60
N LEU A 308 -27.41 -29.74 -13.43
CA LEU A 308 -26.20 -30.00 -12.65
C LEU A 308 -25.13 -30.76 -13.45
N ALA A 309 -25.53 -31.81 -14.19
CA ALA A 309 -24.61 -32.57 -15.02
C ALA A 309 -24.00 -31.73 -16.16
N ILE A 310 -24.79 -30.83 -16.76
CA ILE A 310 -24.31 -29.89 -17.79
C ILE A 310 -23.30 -28.90 -17.16
N LEU A 311 -23.65 -28.30 -16.02
CA LEU A 311 -22.79 -27.34 -15.32
C LEU A 311 -21.46 -27.97 -14.90
N GLU A 312 -21.50 -29.20 -14.38
CA GLU A 312 -20.29 -29.94 -14.01
C GLU A 312 -19.40 -30.17 -15.25
N ARG A 313 -19.97 -30.60 -16.37
CA ARG A 313 -19.22 -30.79 -17.61
C ARG A 313 -18.57 -29.50 -18.10
N GLU A 314 -19.32 -28.40 -18.13
CA GLU A 314 -18.79 -27.09 -18.54
C GLU A 314 -17.69 -26.61 -17.59
N TYR A 315 -17.84 -26.84 -16.28
CA TYR A 315 -16.82 -26.51 -15.29
C TYR A 315 -15.53 -27.32 -15.48
N GLN A 316 -15.63 -28.60 -15.85
CA GLN A 316 -14.47 -29.42 -16.19
C GLN A 316 -13.72 -28.88 -17.42
N ILE A 317 -14.43 -28.55 -18.50
CA ILE A 317 -13.83 -27.95 -19.72
C ILE A 317 -13.13 -26.62 -19.39
N PHE A 318 -13.78 -25.79 -18.57
CA PHE A 318 -13.21 -24.56 -18.08
C PHE A 318 -11.93 -24.81 -17.26
N THR A 319 -11.96 -25.76 -16.33
CA THR A 319 -10.81 -26.14 -15.50
C THR A 319 -9.64 -26.64 -16.35
N GLU A 320 -9.89 -27.46 -17.36
CA GLU A 320 -8.89 -27.90 -18.33
C GLU A 320 -8.25 -26.72 -19.05
N SER A 321 -9.06 -25.76 -19.53
CA SER A 321 -8.59 -24.55 -20.20
C SER A 321 -7.71 -23.69 -19.28
N VAL A 322 -8.08 -23.59 -18.00
CA VAL A 322 -7.30 -22.89 -16.97
C VAL A 322 -5.97 -23.59 -16.71
N ASN A 323 -5.96 -24.92 -16.63
CA ASN A 323 -4.75 -25.70 -16.43
C ASN A 323 -3.79 -25.56 -17.61
N GLN A 324 -4.30 -25.63 -18.85
CA GLN A 324 -3.50 -25.39 -20.05
C GLN A 324 -2.88 -23.98 -20.07
N TRP A 325 -3.68 -22.95 -19.76
CA TRP A 325 -3.18 -21.58 -19.65
C TRP A 325 -2.07 -21.47 -18.59
N THR A 326 -2.26 -22.10 -17.43
CA THR A 326 -1.30 -22.09 -16.34
C THR A 326 0.02 -22.75 -16.74
N GLN A 327 -0.04 -23.89 -17.43
CA GLN A 327 1.14 -24.57 -17.98
C GLN A 327 1.87 -23.70 -18.99
N LEU A 328 1.16 -23.06 -19.91
CA LEU A 328 1.75 -22.14 -20.90
C LEU A 328 2.43 -20.94 -20.23
N GLN A 329 1.85 -20.39 -19.17
CA GLN A 329 2.46 -19.32 -18.39
C GLN A 329 3.73 -19.77 -17.67
N SER A 330 3.70 -20.93 -17.02
CA SER A 330 4.89 -21.51 -16.36
C SER A 330 6.01 -21.74 -17.38
N ALA A 331 5.70 -22.35 -18.52
CA ALA A 331 6.67 -22.57 -19.59
C ALA A 331 7.21 -21.27 -20.21
N ARG A 332 6.41 -20.20 -20.24
CA ARG A 332 6.87 -18.87 -20.65
C ARG A 332 7.83 -18.27 -19.61
N TYR A 333 7.49 -18.38 -18.34
CA TYR A 333 8.32 -17.88 -17.25
C TYR A 333 9.67 -18.61 -17.17
N GLU A 334 9.66 -19.94 -17.30
CA GLU A 334 10.88 -20.76 -17.34
C GLU A 334 11.79 -20.36 -18.50
N ARG A 335 11.25 -20.27 -19.72
CA ARG A 335 12.00 -19.79 -20.89
C ARG A 335 12.58 -18.39 -20.68
N HIS A 336 11.82 -17.48 -20.08
CA HIS A 336 12.32 -16.13 -19.79
C HIS A 336 13.43 -16.14 -18.73
N ARG A 337 13.31 -17.00 -17.71
CA ARG A 337 14.32 -17.18 -16.67
C ARG A 337 15.62 -17.75 -17.24
N GLU A 338 15.51 -18.72 -18.15
CA GLU A 338 16.66 -19.30 -18.88
C GLU A 338 17.35 -18.23 -19.72
N GLN A 339 16.60 -17.46 -20.52
CA GLN A 339 17.15 -16.36 -21.31
C GLN A 339 17.89 -15.31 -20.46
N LEU A 340 17.35 -14.96 -19.29
CA LEU A 340 18.02 -14.04 -18.36
C LEU A 340 19.29 -14.66 -17.75
N GLY A 341 19.27 -15.96 -17.46
CA GLY A 341 20.44 -16.71 -17.00
C GLY A 341 21.55 -16.69 -18.04
N ASP A 342 21.21 -17.00 -19.29
CA ASP A 342 22.16 -17.02 -20.40
C ASP A 342 22.75 -15.61 -20.65
N ALA A 343 21.91 -14.58 -20.67
CA ALA A 343 22.35 -13.20 -20.82
C ALA A 343 23.27 -12.73 -19.67
N MET A 344 23.02 -13.20 -18.44
CA MET A 344 23.90 -12.91 -17.29
C MET A 344 25.27 -13.57 -17.43
N VAL A 345 25.31 -14.84 -17.88
CA VAL A 345 26.56 -15.57 -18.13
C VAL A 345 27.37 -14.89 -19.22
N GLU A 346 26.72 -14.51 -20.33
CA GLU A 346 27.36 -13.82 -21.45
C GLU A 346 27.95 -12.48 -21.01
N ARG A 347 27.22 -11.72 -20.19
CA ARG A 347 27.69 -10.43 -19.64
C ARG A 347 28.86 -10.61 -18.66
N TYR A 348 28.88 -11.70 -17.88
CA TYR A 348 29.99 -12.03 -16.99
C TYR A 348 31.26 -12.35 -17.79
N GLN A 349 31.15 -13.15 -18.85
CA GLN A 349 32.27 -13.47 -19.74
C GLN A 349 32.86 -12.21 -20.40
N GLN A 350 32.02 -11.31 -20.90
CA GLN A 350 32.48 -10.03 -21.47
C GLN A 350 33.22 -9.15 -20.46
N LEU A 351 32.78 -9.12 -19.19
CA LEU A 351 33.47 -8.39 -18.13
C LEU A 351 34.85 -8.99 -17.83
N GLN A 352 34.93 -10.33 -17.82
CA GLN A 352 36.18 -11.04 -17.61
C GLN A 352 37.19 -10.76 -18.73
N GLU A 353 36.78 -10.84 -20.00
CA GLU A 353 37.63 -10.51 -21.13
C GLU A 353 38.13 -9.05 -21.09
N ARG A 354 37.25 -8.10 -20.73
CA ARG A 354 37.63 -6.69 -20.59
C ARG A 354 38.65 -6.50 -19.47
N TRP A 355 38.50 -7.23 -18.37
CA TRP A 355 39.44 -7.17 -17.25
C TRP A 355 40.81 -7.75 -17.64
N GLU A 356 40.83 -8.89 -18.35
CA GLU A 356 42.05 -9.49 -18.87
C GLU A 356 42.76 -8.56 -19.86
N GLN A 357 42.02 -7.94 -20.80
CA GLN A 357 42.58 -6.95 -21.74
C GLN A 357 43.13 -5.72 -21.02
N ALA A 358 42.42 -5.22 -19.99
CA ALA A 358 42.89 -4.08 -19.21
C ALA A 358 44.18 -4.42 -18.44
N THR A 359 44.26 -5.63 -17.88
CA THR A 359 45.44 -6.14 -17.17
C THR A 359 46.63 -6.26 -18.12
N LEU A 360 46.42 -6.85 -19.30
CA LEU A 360 47.44 -6.98 -20.35
C LEU A 360 47.96 -5.61 -20.81
N ARG A 361 47.07 -4.64 -21.04
CA ARG A 361 47.45 -3.25 -21.36
C ARG A 361 48.26 -2.60 -20.23
N GLY A 362 47.92 -2.90 -18.97
CA GLY A 362 48.70 -2.47 -17.80
C GLY A 362 50.13 -3.00 -17.84
N GLN A 363 50.28 -4.31 -18.05
CA GLN A 363 51.59 -4.97 -18.16
C GLN A 363 52.42 -4.40 -19.32
N PHE A 364 51.83 -4.17 -20.50
CA PHE A 364 52.53 -3.53 -21.62
C PHE A 364 53.04 -2.13 -21.28
N ARG A 365 52.23 -1.31 -20.58
CA ARG A 365 52.65 0.02 -20.13
C ARG A 365 53.80 -0.05 -19.13
N GLU A 366 53.78 -1.00 -18.21
CA GLU A 366 54.86 -1.21 -17.25
C GLU A 366 56.15 -1.67 -17.93
N LEU A 367 56.05 -2.54 -18.93
CA LEU A 367 57.18 -2.98 -19.74
C LEU A 367 57.77 -1.83 -20.57
N GLU A 368 56.91 -1.03 -21.23
CA GLU A 368 57.34 0.17 -21.95
C GLU A 368 58.05 1.17 -21.03
N PHE A 369 57.49 1.41 -19.85
CA PHE A 369 58.10 2.28 -18.85
C PHE A 369 59.48 1.74 -18.43
N SER A 370 59.57 0.45 -18.15
CA SER A 370 60.82 -0.22 -17.79
C SER A 370 61.88 -0.11 -18.89
N LEU A 371 61.49 -0.30 -20.15
CA LEU A 371 62.37 -0.11 -21.32
C LEU A 371 62.84 1.34 -21.45
N ARG A 372 61.95 2.32 -21.24
CA ARG A 372 62.34 3.75 -21.24
C ARG A 372 63.34 4.06 -20.13
N VAL A 373 63.15 3.51 -18.94
CA VAL A 373 64.08 3.66 -17.81
C VAL A 373 65.43 3.00 -18.14
N GLN A 374 65.44 1.78 -18.67
CA GLN A 374 66.66 1.10 -19.10
C GLN A 374 67.42 1.88 -20.18
N ARG A 375 66.72 2.40 -21.19
CA ARG A 375 67.32 3.25 -22.24
C ARG A 375 67.99 4.49 -21.65
N LYS A 376 67.32 5.20 -20.74
CA LYS A 376 67.91 6.37 -20.05
C LYS A 376 69.15 5.97 -19.24
N ARG A 377 69.10 4.83 -18.54
CA ARG A 377 70.24 4.30 -17.77
C ARG A 377 71.42 3.97 -18.67
N LEU A 378 71.18 3.32 -19.81
CA LEU A 378 72.20 3.02 -20.81
C LEU A 378 72.84 4.30 -21.36
N GLN A 379 72.03 5.31 -21.72
CA GLN A 379 72.54 6.61 -22.18
C GLN A 379 73.43 7.29 -21.14
N MET A 380 73.04 7.26 -19.86
CA MET A 380 73.88 7.80 -18.79
C MET A 380 75.20 7.05 -18.65
N LEU A 381 75.19 5.71 -18.73
CA LEU A 381 76.40 4.88 -18.68
C LEU A 381 77.33 5.12 -19.88
N VAL A 382 76.78 5.22 -21.10
CA VAL A 382 77.56 5.51 -22.31
C VAL A 382 78.17 6.92 -22.22
N ASN A 383 77.42 7.92 -21.77
CA ASN A 383 77.95 9.26 -21.56
C ASN A 383 79.05 9.27 -20.50
N GLN A 384 78.89 8.53 -19.40
CA GLN A 384 79.95 8.38 -18.38
C GLN A 384 81.20 7.71 -18.95
N TRP A 385 81.05 6.69 -19.80
CA TRP A 385 82.17 6.01 -20.46
C TRP A 385 82.89 6.92 -21.47
N GLN A 386 82.15 7.71 -22.26
CA GLN A 386 82.73 8.69 -23.19
C GLN A 386 83.44 9.85 -22.47
N LEU A 387 83.07 10.14 -21.22
CA LEU A 387 83.71 11.13 -20.37
C LEU A 387 84.90 10.57 -19.57
N GLN A 388 85.22 9.27 -19.69
CA GLN A 388 86.49 8.76 -19.17
C GLN A 388 87.64 9.26 -20.06
N PRO A 389 88.64 9.95 -19.51
CA PRO A 389 89.79 10.36 -20.29
C PRO A 389 90.50 9.11 -20.81
N LEU A 390 90.88 9.14 -22.10
CA LEU A 390 91.89 8.24 -22.64
C LEU A 390 93.14 8.41 -21.77
N SER A 391 93.35 7.47 -20.84
CA SER A 391 94.66 7.22 -20.29
C SER A 391 95.48 6.58 -21.40
N ALA A 392 96.04 7.45 -22.25
CA ALA A 392 97.25 7.15 -22.97
C ALA A 392 98.35 6.83 -21.93
N GLY A 393 99.23 5.90 -22.31
CA GLY A 393 100.47 5.64 -21.56
C GLY A 393 101.47 6.78 -21.62
#